data_AF-A0A1B6LL35-F1
#
_entry.id   AF-A0A1B6LL35-F1
#
_cell.length_a   1.000
_cell.length_b   1.000
_cell.length_c   1.000
_cell.angle_alpha   90.00
_cell.angle_beta   90.00
_cell.angle_gamma   90.00
#
_symmetry.space_group_name_H-M   'P 1'
#
loop_
_entity.id
_entity.type
_entity.pdbx_description
1 polymer ?
#
loop_
_entity_poly.entity_id
_entity_poly.type
_entity_poly.pdbx_seq_one_letter_code
_entity_poly.pdbx_strand_id
1 'polypeptide(L)'
;VNEQLVLTCMHTLMAREHNRVARGLSAVNPHWDDETLFQESRRIVIAEIQHITYNEFLPIILGKDVMEKFGLMLQKEGYWDGYDSNVNPNIIAAFSAAAFRFGHSLLPTAVERWSKAHKFISSKRLSDLIRRPYDLYRAGVMDEYLMGLMNQVAQAMDDSITQEVTN
;
A
#
# COMPACT_ATOMS: atom_id res chain seq x y z
N VAL A 1 -0.20 11.90 2.49
CA VAL A 1 1.00 11.66 1.64
C VAL A 1 2.29 11.83 2.43
N ASN A 2 2.68 13.05 2.85
CA ASN A 2 3.94 13.30 3.58
C ASN A 2 3.78 13.24 5.11
N GLU A 3 3.34 12.11 5.65
CA GLU A 3 3.29 11.89 7.10
C GLU A 3 4.55 11.16 7.58
N GLN A 4 4.90 10.09 6.89
CA GLN A 4 6.17 9.39 7.01
C GLN A 4 6.73 9.13 5.61
N LEU A 5 8.04 8.92 5.51
CA LEU A 5 8.76 8.84 4.24
C LEU A 5 8.35 7.65 3.36
N VAL A 6 8.23 6.44 3.92
CA VAL A 6 7.88 5.22 3.16
C VAL A 6 6.43 5.21 2.62
N LEU A 7 5.50 5.95 3.24
CA LEU A 7 4.17 6.21 2.71
C LEU A 7 4.26 7.08 1.45
N THR A 8 5.15 8.07 1.46
CA THR A 8 5.43 8.88 0.26
C THR A 8 6.03 8.02 -0.85
N CYS A 9 6.89 7.05 -0.53
CA CYS A 9 7.37 6.06 -1.50
C CYS A 9 6.21 5.29 -2.16
N MET A 10 5.27 4.76 -1.36
CA MET A 10 4.11 4.03 -1.89
C MET A 10 3.20 4.91 -2.75
N HIS A 11 2.91 6.14 -2.33
CA HIS A 11 2.14 7.08 -3.17
C HIS A 11 2.85 7.38 -4.49
N THR A 12 4.17 7.57 -4.46
CA THR A 12 4.98 7.83 -5.65
C THR A 12 4.99 6.62 -6.59
N LEU A 13 5.04 5.41 -6.03
CA LEU A 13 4.94 4.16 -6.79
C LEU A 13 3.61 4.08 -7.54
N MET A 14 2.48 4.28 -6.86
CA MET A 14 1.16 4.19 -7.50
C MET A 14 0.90 5.31 -8.52
N ALA A 15 1.44 6.52 -8.29
CA ALA A 15 1.37 7.59 -9.27
C ALA A 15 2.19 7.26 -10.54
N ARG A 16 3.36 6.63 -10.38
CA ARG A 16 4.17 6.15 -11.52
C ARG A 16 3.47 5.01 -12.26
N GLU A 17 2.80 4.11 -11.53
CA GLU A 17 2.05 3.01 -12.13
C GLU A 17 0.88 3.50 -12.98
N HIS A 18 0.10 4.47 -12.48
CA HIS A 18 -0.93 5.13 -13.28
C HIS A 18 -0.39 5.67 -14.60
N ASN A 19 0.73 6.39 -14.56
CA ASN A 19 1.37 6.92 -15.77
C ASN A 19 1.94 5.82 -16.69
N ARG A 20 2.41 4.69 -16.12
CA ARG A 20 2.87 3.54 -16.90
C ARG A 20 1.70 2.90 -17.67
N VAL A 21 0.56 2.69 -16.98
CA VAL A 21 -0.67 2.17 -17.57
C VAL A 21 -1.19 3.11 -18.65
N ALA A 22 -1.27 4.42 -18.40
CA ALA A 22 -1.73 5.42 -19.37
C ALA A 22 -0.90 5.40 -20.66
N ARG A 23 0.44 5.34 -20.56
CA ARG A 23 1.31 5.21 -21.74
C ARG A 23 1.07 3.92 -22.51
N GLY A 24 0.86 2.81 -21.80
CA GLY A 24 0.52 1.52 -22.41
C GLY A 24 -0.80 1.57 -23.17
N LEU A 25 -1.85 2.14 -22.54
CA LEU A 25 -3.16 2.29 -23.15
C LEU A 25 -3.14 3.23 -24.35
N SER A 26 -2.39 4.33 -24.30
CA SER A 26 -2.25 5.28 -25.41
C SER A 26 -1.57 4.64 -26.63
N ALA A 27 -0.58 3.77 -26.42
CA ALA A 27 0.08 3.05 -27.51
C ALA A 27 -0.86 2.06 -28.22
N VAL A 28 -1.75 1.40 -27.47
CA VAL A 28 -2.72 0.44 -28.01
C VAL A 28 -3.96 1.12 -28.58
N ASN A 29 -4.37 2.25 -28.00
CA ASN A 29 -5.53 3.04 -28.38
C ASN A 29 -5.14 4.48 -28.76
N PRO A 30 -4.48 4.72 -29.92
CA PRO A 30 -4.05 6.07 -30.31
C PRO A 30 -5.18 7.07 -30.53
N HIS A 31 -6.42 6.60 -30.58
CA HIS A 31 -7.64 7.39 -30.80
C HIS A 31 -8.29 7.87 -29.49
N TRP A 32 -7.81 7.40 -28.33
CA TRP A 32 -8.32 7.87 -27.03
C TRP A 32 -7.76 9.25 -26.71
N ASP A 33 -8.62 10.10 -26.14
CA ASP A 33 -8.23 11.37 -25.56
C ASP A 33 -7.66 11.21 -24.15
N ASP A 34 -7.15 12.32 -23.60
CA ASP A 34 -6.47 12.33 -22.30
C ASP A 34 -7.41 11.95 -21.13
N GLU A 35 -8.68 12.38 -21.18
CA GLU A 35 -9.67 12.04 -20.15
C GLU A 35 -9.98 10.54 -20.16
N THR A 36 -10.18 9.94 -21.33
CA THR A 36 -10.39 8.49 -21.45
C THR A 36 -9.18 7.72 -20.93
N LEU A 37 -7.97 8.14 -21.30
CA LEU A 37 -6.73 7.54 -20.81
C LEU A 37 -6.60 7.63 -19.29
N PHE A 38 -6.91 8.80 -18.71
CA PHE A 38 -6.88 9.00 -17.27
C PHE A 38 -7.87 8.10 -16.54
N GLN A 39 -9.14 8.06 -16.96
CA GLN A 39 -10.17 7.28 -16.26
C GLN A 39 -9.92 5.77 -16.38
N GLU A 40 -9.53 5.26 -17.55
CA GLU A 40 -9.21 3.83 -17.72
C GLU A 40 -7.95 3.44 -16.94
N SER A 41 -6.91 4.29 -16.94
CA SER A 41 -5.72 4.04 -16.11
C SER A 41 -6.05 4.06 -14.62
N ARG A 42 -6.89 5.00 -14.18
CA ARG A 42 -7.38 5.07 -12.80
C ARG A 42 -8.16 3.82 -12.43
N ARG A 43 -9.05 3.34 -13.31
CA ARG A 43 -9.86 2.15 -13.09
C ARG A 43 -9.00 0.91 -12.91
N ILE A 44 -7.96 0.73 -13.73
CA ILE A 44 -7.00 -0.37 -13.61
C ILE A 44 -6.23 -0.30 -12.30
N VAL A 45 -5.67 0.86 -11.94
CA VAL A 45 -4.91 1.01 -10.68
C VAL A 45 -5.80 0.79 -9.44
N ILE A 46 -7.07 1.20 -9.48
CA ILE A 46 -8.03 0.88 -8.42
C ILE A 46 -8.22 -0.64 -8.31
N ALA A 47 -8.37 -1.34 -9.43
CA ALA A 47 -8.51 -2.80 -9.45
C ALA A 47 -7.24 -3.50 -8.92
N GLU A 48 -6.04 -3.00 -9.23
CA GLU A 48 -4.78 -3.51 -8.66
C GLU A 48 -4.77 -3.37 -7.13
N ILE A 49 -5.14 -2.20 -6.60
CA ILE A 49 -5.22 -1.96 -5.15
C ILE A 49 -6.23 -2.91 -4.50
N GLN A 50 -7.42 -3.06 -5.09
CA GLN A 50 -8.46 -3.96 -4.58
C GLN A 50 -7.98 -5.41 -4.60
N HIS A 51 -7.35 -5.86 -5.69
CA HIS A 51 -6.82 -7.21 -5.81
C HIS A 51 -5.76 -7.48 -4.75
N ILE A 52 -4.73 -6.63 -4.62
CA ILE A 52 -3.69 -6.76 -3.58
C ILE A 52 -4.33 -6.78 -2.18
N THR A 53 -5.32 -5.91 -1.94
CA THR A 53 -5.99 -5.83 -0.64
C THR A 53 -6.70 -7.15 -0.28
N TYR A 54 -7.56 -7.67 -1.15
CA TYR A 54 -8.37 -8.85 -0.85
C TYR A 54 -7.61 -10.17 -1.02
N ASN A 55 -6.66 -10.24 -1.95
CA ASN A 55 -5.95 -11.47 -2.28
C ASN A 55 -4.69 -11.68 -1.43
N GLU A 56 -4.00 -10.60 -1.03
CA GLU A 56 -2.69 -10.70 -0.38
C GLU A 56 -2.75 -10.15 1.05
N PHE A 57 -3.30 -8.95 1.24
CA PHE A 57 -3.26 -8.28 2.54
C PHE A 57 -4.27 -8.87 3.55
N LEU A 58 -5.56 -8.89 3.23
CA LEU A 58 -6.61 -9.33 4.15
C LEU A 58 -6.45 -10.79 4.62
N PRO A 59 -6.06 -11.78 3.78
CA PRO A 59 -5.85 -13.14 4.25
C PRO A 59 -4.76 -13.28 5.31
N ILE A 60 -3.70 -12.46 5.23
CA ILE A 60 -2.61 -12.47 6.22
C ILE A 60 -3.10 -11.90 7.56
N ILE A 61 -3.95 -10.87 7.53
CA ILE A 61 -4.45 -10.19 8.73
C ILE A 61 -5.60 -10.95 9.40
N LEU A 62 -6.58 -11.40 8.62
CA LEU A 62 -7.83 -11.99 9.12
C LEU A 62 -7.76 -13.52 9.25
N GLY A 63 -6.85 -14.16 8.52
CA GLY A 63 -6.77 -15.60 8.40
C GLY A 63 -7.84 -16.19 7.47
N LYS A 64 -7.57 -17.41 7.00
CA LYS A 64 -8.40 -18.10 6.00
C LYS A 64 -9.84 -18.32 6.46
N ASP A 65 -10.05 -18.73 7.71
CA ASP A 65 -11.38 -19.05 8.24
C ASP A 65 -12.32 -17.83 8.23
N VAL A 66 -11.80 -16.64 8.56
CA VAL A 66 -12.58 -15.39 8.53
C VAL A 66 -12.88 -14.99 7.09
N MET A 67 -11.89 -15.08 6.19
CA MET A 67 -12.09 -14.79 4.77
C MET A 67 -13.18 -15.69 4.16
N GLU A 68 -13.18 -16.99 4.47
CA GLU A 68 -14.21 -17.92 4.00
C GLU A 68 -15.57 -17.63 4.61
N LYS A 69 -15.63 -17.42 5.94
CA LYS A 69 -16.88 -17.14 6.67
C LYS A 69 -17.64 -15.93 6.11
N PHE A 70 -16.91 -14.89 5.68
CA PHE A 70 -17.50 -13.66 5.14
C PHE A 70 -17.50 -13.60 3.61
N GLY A 71 -17.12 -14.68 2.92
CA GLY A 71 -17.16 -14.73 1.45
C GLY A 71 -16.19 -13.75 0.78
N LEU A 72 -15.05 -13.46 1.41
CA LEU A 72 -14.06 -12.48 0.93
C LEU A 72 -13.00 -13.09 0.01
N MET A 73 -13.08 -14.41 -0.23
CA MET A 73 -12.15 -15.13 -1.10
C MET A 73 -12.42 -14.78 -2.58
N LEU A 74 -11.36 -14.47 -3.32
CA LEU A 74 -11.48 -14.17 -4.74
C LEU A 74 -11.83 -15.44 -5.54
N GLN A 75 -12.61 -15.26 -6.59
CA GLN A 75 -12.84 -16.28 -7.61
C GLN A 75 -11.55 -16.48 -8.41
N LYS A 76 -11.23 -17.74 -8.75
CA LYS A 76 -10.03 -18.06 -9.56
C LYS A 76 -10.21 -17.72 -11.03
N GLU A 77 -11.45 -17.72 -11.51
CA GLU A 77 -11.82 -17.54 -12.89
C GLU A 77 -13.16 -16.80 -12.97
N GLY A 78 -13.39 -16.09 -14.07
CA GLY A 78 -14.63 -15.36 -14.32
C GLY A 78 -14.70 -13.99 -13.63
N TYR A 79 -15.92 -13.47 -13.53
CA TYR A 79 -16.22 -12.17 -12.91
C TYR A 79 -17.07 -12.39 -11.67
N TRP A 80 -16.79 -11.59 -10.63
CA TRP A 80 -17.67 -11.52 -9.48
C TRP A 80 -18.90 -10.67 -9.80
N ASP A 81 -20.09 -11.22 -9.57
CA ASP A 81 -21.40 -10.64 -9.90
C ASP A 81 -22.25 -10.34 -8.66
N GLY A 82 -21.67 -10.43 -7.46
CA GLY A 82 -22.37 -10.28 -6.18
C GLY A 82 -22.65 -8.84 -5.72
N TYR A 83 -22.61 -7.85 -6.62
CA TYR A 83 -22.89 -6.46 -6.24
C TYR A 83 -24.34 -6.33 -5.73
N ASP A 84 -24.49 -5.80 -4.52
CA ASP A 84 -25.80 -5.51 -3.91
C ASP A 84 -25.91 -4.02 -3.61
N SER A 85 -26.86 -3.35 -4.28
CA SER A 85 -27.12 -1.92 -4.12
C SER A 85 -27.68 -1.53 -2.74
N ASN A 86 -28.11 -2.50 -1.94
CA ASN A 86 -28.63 -2.26 -0.59
C ASN A 86 -27.53 -2.29 0.49
N VAL A 87 -26.33 -2.75 0.14
CA VAL A 87 -25.18 -2.73 1.06
C VAL A 87 -24.76 -1.28 1.32
N ASN A 88 -24.59 -0.93 2.59
CA ASN A 88 -24.04 0.35 2.98
C ASN A 88 -22.50 0.32 2.88
N PRO A 89 -21.86 1.05 1.95
CA PRO A 89 -20.42 1.01 1.76
C PRO A 89 -19.66 1.95 2.72
N ASN A 90 -20.36 2.61 3.65
CA ASN A 90 -19.73 3.57 4.55
C ASN A 90 -18.81 2.90 5.57
N ILE A 91 -17.69 3.55 5.84
CA ILE A 91 -16.77 3.12 6.88
C ILE A 91 -17.39 3.34 8.26
N ILE A 92 -17.49 2.27 9.05
CA ILE A 92 -17.99 2.33 10.42
C ILE A 92 -16.99 3.12 11.29
N ALA A 93 -17.49 3.99 12.17
CA ALA A 93 -16.66 4.84 13.01
C ALA A 93 -15.64 4.07 13.87
N ALA A 94 -16.02 2.91 14.42
CA ALA A 94 -15.12 2.07 15.19
C ALA A 94 -13.93 1.55 14.37
N PHE A 95 -14.14 1.29 13.07
CA PHE A 95 -13.07 0.84 12.18
C PHE A 95 -12.04 1.95 11.95
N SER A 96 -12.49 3.16 11.58
CA SER A 96 -11.60 4.29 11.28
C SER A 96 -10.96 4.91 12.53
N ALA A 97 -11.67 4.95 13.66
CA ALA A 97 -11.17 5.57 14.88
C ALA A 97 -10.21 4.66 15.66
N ALA A 98 -10.42 3.34 15.62
CA ALA A 98 -9.69 2.40 16.48
C ALA A 98 -9.20 1.15 15.75
N ALA A 99 -10.08 0.33 15.18
CA ALA A 99 -9.70 -1.03 14.76
C ALA A 99 -8.60 -1.06 13.69
N PHE A 100 -8.68 -0.19 12.67
CA PHE A 100 -7.68 -0.15 11.61
C PHE A 100 -6.35 0.50 12.03
N ARG A 101 -6.24 0.96 13.28
CA ARG A 101 -4.99 1.43 13.88
C ARG A 101 -4.14 0.32 14.49
N PHE A 102 -4.55 -0.95 14.39
CA PHE A 102 -3.70 -2.09 14.79
C PHE A 102 -2.32 -2.02 14.13
N GLY A 103 -2.21 -1.46 12.92
CA GLY A 103 -0.94 -1.25 12.22
C GLY A 103 0.09 -0.40 12.99
N HIS A 104 -0.32 0.37 14.01
CA HIS A 104 0.63 1.12 14.84
C HIS A 104 1.53 0.20 15.69
N SER A 105 1.08 -1.00 16.09
CA SER A 105 1.95 -1.96 16.78
C SER A 105 3.00 -2.58 15.84
N LEU A 106 2.75 -2.56 14.53
CA LEU A 106 3.64 -3.13 13.51
C LEU A 106 4.80 -2.18 13.15
N LEU A 107 4.76 -0.93 13.61
CA LEU A 107 5.72 0.10 13.24
C LEU A 107 7.12 -0.23 13.79
N PRO A 108 8.16 -0.24 12.95
CA PRO A 108 9.52 -0.45 13.42
C PRO A 108 10.09 0.81 14.07
N THR A 109 11.05 0.63 14.97
CA THR A 109 11.81 1.74 15.59
C THR A 109 12.72 2.47 14.58
N ALA A 110 13.17 1.76 13.54
CA ALA A 110 13.96 2.33 12.47
C ALA A 110 13.51 1.76 11.13
N VAL A 111 13.57 2.57 10.08
CA VAL A 111 13.32 2.15 8.71
C VAL A 111 14.67 1.85 8.05
N GLU A 112 14.77 0.67 7.46
CA GLU A 112 15.99 0.22 6.80
C GLU A 112 16.03 0.62 5.32
N ARG A 113 17.25 0.82 4.83
CA ARG A 113 17.56 1.01 3.41
C ARG A 113 18.37 -0.18 2.93
N TRP A 114 17.96 -0.75 1.81
CA TRP A 114 18.55 -1.94 1.24
C TRP A 114 18.95 -1.72 -0.22
N SER A 115 20.03 -2.34 -0.65
CA SER A 115 20.45 -2.28 -2.05
C SER A 115 19.60 -3.20 -2.92
N LYS A 116 19.67 -3.00 -4.25
CA LYS A 116 19.06 -3.88 -5.26
C LYS A 116 19.55 -5.33 -5.17
N ALA A 117 20.70 -5.56 -4.55
CA ALA A 117 21.27 -6.88 -4.30
C ALA A 117 20.84 -7.48 -2.95
N HIS A 118 19.77 -6.95 -2.32
CA HIS A 118 19.28 -7.38 -1.00
C HIS A 118 20.37 -7.35 0.08
N LYS A 119 21.23 -6.32 0.04
CA LYS A 119 22.20 -6.05 1.12
C LYS A 119 21.78 -4.81 1.90
N PHE A 120 21.77 -4.92 3.23
CA PHE A 120 21.57 -3.80 4.14
C PHE A 120 22.58 -2.67 3.84
N ILE A 121 22.09 -1.43 3.76
CA ILE A 121 22.92 -0.24 3.54
C ILE A 121 23.04 0.56 4.84
N SER A 122 21.90 1.01 5.37
CA SER A 122 21.81 1.75 6.62
C SER A 122 20.37 1.74 7.13
N SER A 123 20.14 2.26 8.32
CA SER A 123 18.79 2.53 8.83
C SER A 123 18.68 3.96 9.35
N LYS A 124 17.45 4.45 9.49
CA LYS A 124 17.14 5.72 10.15
C LYS A 124 15.99 5.52 11.12
N ARG A 125 16.06 6.20 12.26
CA ARG A 125 14.96 6.22 13.23
C ARG A 125 13.67 6.69 12.57
N LEU A 126 12.55 6.08 12.94
CA LEU A 126 11.26 6.44 12.35
C LEU A 126 10.93 7.92 12.63
N SER A 127 11.22 8.43 13.84
CA SER A 127 11.02 9.84 14.20
C SER A 127 11.76 10.83 13.29
N ASP A 128 12.91 10.44 12.73
CA ASP A 128 13.68 11.26 11.80
C ASP A 128 13.11 11.29 10.37
N LEU A 129 12.11 10.45 10.07
CA LEU A 129 11.47 10.32 8.76
C LEU A 129 10.04 10.87 8.74
N ILE A 130 9.49 11.26 9.90
CA ILE A 130 8.15 11.84 10.01
C ILE A 130 8.16 13.26 9.45
N ARG A 131 7.31 13.53 8.45
CA ARG A 131 7.16 14.83 7.76
C ARG A 131 8.49 15.39 7.20
N ARG A 132 9.49 14.53 7.00
CA ARG A 132 10.84 14.88 6.54
C ARG A 132 11.19 14.10 5.26
N PRO A 133 10.70 14.54 4.08
CA PRO A 133 10.86 13.80 2.82
C PRO A 133 12.25 13.97 2.18
N TYR A 134 13.21 14.59 2.89
CA TYR A 134 14.45 15.09 2.30
C TYR A 134 15.30 14.02 1.61
N ASP A 135 15.26 12.78 2.12
CA ASP A 135 15.98 11.67 1.51
C ASP A 135 15.47 11.33 0.11
N LEU A 136 14.19 11.58 -0.19
CA LEU A 136 13.60 11.26 -1.49
C LEU A 136 14.10 12.16 -2.63
N TYR A 137 14.70 13.31 -2.30
CA TYR A 137 15.35 14.16 -3.31
C TYR A 137 16.68 13.58 -3.80
N ARG A 138 17.23 12.59 -3.10
CA ARG A 138 18.48 11.94 -3.48
C ARG A 138 18.18 10.78 -4.43
N ALA A 139 18.83 10.79 -5.59
CA ALA A 139 18.67 9.73 -6.58
C ALA A 139 18.98 8.34 -5.99
N GLY A 140 18.14 7.36 -6.32
CA GLY A 140 18.26 5.98 -5.87
C GLY A 140 17.75 5.68 -4.46
N VAL A 141 17.59 6.68 -3.59
CA VAL A 141 17.21 6.45 -2.19
C VAL A 141 15.77 5.96 -2.04
N MET A 142 14.86 6.39 -2.92
CA MET A 142 13.50 5.83 -2.96
C MET A 142 13.52 4.32 -3.21
N ASP A 143 14.32 3.85 -4.18
CA ASP A 143 14.47 2.42 -4.47
C ASP A 143 15.01 1.69 -3.23
N GLU A 144 15.97 2.28 -2.51
CA GLU A 144 16.54 1.66 -1.32
C GLU A 144 15.53 1.51 -0.17
N TYR A 145 14.62 2.47 0.00
CA TYR A 145 13.52 2.37 0.96
C TYR A 145 12.45 1.34 0.53
N LEU A 146 12.14 1.26 -0.77
CA LEU A 146 11.24 0.21 -1.28
C LEU A 146 11.84 -1.19 -1.05
N MET A 147 13.15 -1.36 -1.30
CA MET A 147 13.84 -2.59 -0.95
C MET A 147 13.80 -2.85 0.56
N GLY A 148 13.88 -1.80 1.38
CA GLY A 148 13.67 -1.91 2.83
C GLY A 148 12.31 -2.48 3.21
N LEU A 149 11.23 -1.96 2.61
CA LEU A 149 9.87 -2.48 2.84
C LEU A 149 9.69 -3.95 2.46
N MET A 150 10.54 -4.48 1.58
CA MET A 150 10.51 -5.89 1.18
C MET A 150 11.37 -6.81 2.07
N ASN A 151 12.47 -6.29 2.64
CA ASN A 151 13.44 -7.12 3.37
C ASN A 151 13.31 -6.99 4.89
N GLN A 152 12.85 -5.84 5.38
CA GLN A 152 12.71 -5.59 6.80
C GLN A 152 11.44 -6.26 7.33
N VAL A 153 11.59 -7.07 8.38
CA VAL A 153 10.45 -7.71 9.05
C VAL A 153 9.70 -6.65 9.88
N ALA A 154 8.37 -6.65 9.77
CA ALA A 154 7.51 -5.80 10.61
C ALA A 154 7.62 -6.20 12.09
N GLN A 155 7.31 -5.27 13.00
CA GLN A 155 7.15 -5.66 14.41
C GLN A 155 5.96 -6.60 14.57
N ALA A 156 5.99 -7.43 15.61
CA ALA A 156 4.86 -8.29 15.93
C ALA A 156 3.64 -7.46 16.31
N MET A 157 2.45 -8.01 16.08
CA MET A 157 1.25 -7.42 16.63
C MET A 157 1.20 -7.70 18.13
N ASP A 158 1.26 -6.65 18.95
CA ASP A 158 1.15 -6.74 20.41
C ASP A 158 0.46 -5.50 21.00
N ASP A 159 0.40 -5.42 22.34
CA ASP A 159 -0.20 -4.31 23.09
C ASP A 159 0.73 -3.11 23.26
N SER A 160 1.91 -3.14 22.61
CA SER A 160 2.92 -2.10 22.67
C SER A 160 3.06 -1.36 21.33
N ILE A 161 3.59 -0.15 21.41
CA ILE A 161 3.89 0.69 20.24
C ILE A 161 5.30 1.22 20.43
N THR A 162 6.06 1.30 19.33
CA THR A 162 7.42 1.84 19.36
C THR A 162 7.46 3.26 19.95
N GLN A 163 8.51 3.55 20.73
CA GLN A 163 8.69 4.86 21.36
C GLN A 163 8.82 6.00 20.35
N GLU A 164 9.16 5.69 19.10
CA GLU A 164 9.32 6.66 18.01
C GLU A 164 8.03 7.41 17.63
N VAL A 165 6.87 6.93 18.08
CA VAL A 165 5.58 7.60 17.88
C VAL A 165 4.82 7.86 19.19
N THR A 166 5.38 7.48 20.35
CA THR A 166 4.77 7.70 21.66
C THR A 166 5.49 8.73 22.52
N ASN A 167 6.77 9.04 22.24
CA ASN A 167 7.61 10.00 22.96
C ASN A 167 8.46 10.83 21.98
#